data_AF-A0A355H046-F1
#
_entry.id   AF-A0A355H046-F1
#
_cell.length_a   1.000
_cell.length_b   1.000
_cell.length_c   1.000
_cell.angle_alpha   90.00
_cell.angle_beta   90.00
_cell.angle_gamma   90.00
#
_symmetry.space_group_name_H-M   'P 1'
#
loop_
_entity.id
_entity.type
_entity.pdbx_description
1 polymer ?
#
loop_
_entity_poly.entity_id
_entity_poly.type
_entity_poly.pdbx_seq_one_letter_code
_entity_poly.pdbx_strand_id
1 'polypeptide(L)' 'MKARILAAARRIFGEYGFHGTTTRMIASEVGIDISTLHYHWGDKNDLYEAVVMDVNNDLGRELLKVEKIVHGS' A
#
# COMPACT_ATOMS: atom_id res chain seq x y z
N MET A 1 12.95 2.80 -1.01
CA MET A 1 11.92 3.63 -1.67
C MET A 1 10.59 2.91 -1.84
N LYS A 2 10.55 1.68 -2.41
CA LYS A 2 9.31 0.89 -2.59
C LYS A 2 8.32 0.92 -1.41
N ALA A 3 8.79 0.61 -0.20
CA ALA A 3 7.95 0.61 1.00
C ALA A 3 7.37 2.00 1.35
N ARG A 4 8.12 3.09 1.12
CA ARG A 4 7.63 4.47 1.33
C ARG A 4 6.49 4.80 0.37
N ILE A 5 6.65 4.44 -0.91
CA ILE A 5 5.60 4.64 -1.92
C ILE A 5 4.37 3.80 -1.60
N LEU A 6 4.56 2.54 -1.18
CA LEU A 6 3.47 1.64 -0.84
C LEU A 6 2.65 2.16 0.35
N ALA A 7 3.31 2.66 1.40
CA ALA A 7 2.63 3.24 2.56
C ALA A 7 1.82 4.50 2.19
N ALA A 8 2.37 5.38 1.36
CA ALA A 8 1.66 6.56 0.86
C ALA A 8 0.48 6.16 -0.04
N ALA A 9 0.69 5.21 -0.96
CA ALA A 9 -0.33 4.68 -1.83
C ALA A 9 -1.49 4.06 -1.04
N ARG A 10 -1.21 3.27 0.00
CA ARG A 10 -2.22 2.68 0.88
C ARG A 10 -3.11 3.73 1.54
N ARG A 11 -2.51 4.81 2.05
CA ARG A 11 -3.27 5.94 2.61
C ARG A 11 -4.16 6.61 1.56
N ILE A 12 -3.57 7.01 0.43
CA ILE A 12 -4.27 7.79 -0.61
C ILE A 12 -5.37 6.94 -1.27
N PHE A 13 -5.11 5.68 -1.58
CA PHE A 13 -6.15 4.78 -2.10
C PHE A 13 -7.24 4.51 -1.05
N GLY A 14 -6.90 4.43 0.23
CA GLY A 14 -7.90 4.30 1.29
C GLY A 14 -8.81 5.51 1.43
N GLU A 15 -8.31 6.72 1.13
CA GLU A 15 -9.06 7.97 1.23
C GLU A 15 -9.88 8.28 -0.03
N TYR A 16 -9.30 8.10 -1.22
CA TYR A 16 -9.90 8.53 -2.49
C TYR A 16 -10.37 7.36 -3.38
N GLY A 17 -10.13 6.11 -2.96
CA GLY A 17 -10.39 4.93 -3.76
C GLY A 17 -9.49 4.84 -5.00
N PHE A 18 -9.66 3.76 -5.77
CA PHE A 18 -8.89 3.56 -7.00
C PHE A 18 -9.12 4.72 -7.98
N HIS A 19 -10.36 5.00 -8.38
CA HIS A 19 -10.65 6.00 -9.42
C HIS A 19 -10.28 7.44 -9.03
N GLY A 20 -10.42 7.82 -7.76
CA GLY A 20 -10.06 9.16 -7.26
C GLY A 20 -8.56 9.40 -7.09
N THR A 21 -7.73 8.37 -7.24
CA THR A 21 -6.27 8.46 -7.04
C THR A 21 -5.52 8.56 -8.36
N THR A 22 -4.43 9.33 -8.39
CA THR A 22 -3.46 9.32 -9.50
C THR A 22 -2.05 9.00 -8.99
N THR A 23 -1.19 8.43 -9.85
CA THR A 23 0.23 8.19 -9.49
C THR A 23 0.98 9.48 -9.19
N ARG A 24 0.54 10.63 -9.75
CA ARG A 24 1.10 11.95 -9.42
C ARG A 24 0.78 12.39 -7.99
N MET A 25 -0.46 12.15 -7.52
CA MET A 25 -0.82 12.43 -6.13
C MET A 25 0.07 11.65 -5.17
N ILE A 26 0.29 10.35 -5.45
CA ILE A 26 1.15 9.50 -4.65
C ILE A 26 2.62 9.95 -4.70
N ALA A 27 3.14 10.26 -5.88
CA ALA A 27 4.51 10.77 -6.03
C ALA A 27 4.72 12.09 -5.26
N SER A 28 3.75 13.00 -5.34
CA SER A 28 3.76 14.27 -4.60
C SER A 28 3.77 14.07 -3.09
N GLU A 29 2.93 13.16 -2.56
CA GLU A 29 2.91 12.83 -1.12
C GLU A 29 4.25 12.29 -0.62
N VAL A 30 4.94 11.50 -1.44
CA VAL A 30 6.25 10.92 -1.10
C VAL A 30 7.40 11.93 -1.28
N GLY A 31 7.17 13.01 -2.04
CA GLY A 31 8.18 14.00 -2.40
C GLY A 31 9.13 13.52 -3.49
N ILE A 32 8.63 12.77 -4.47
CA ILE A 32 9.40 12.25 -5.60
C ILE A 32 8.76 12.64 -6.93
N ASP A 33 9.53 12.57 -8.00
CA ASP A 33 8.98 12.69 -9.35
C ASP A 33 8.24 11.41 -9.78
N ILE A 34 7.37 11.55 -10.79
CA ILE A 34 6.54 10.45 -11.28
C ILE A 34 7.37 9.32 -11.91
N SER A 35 8.54 9.60 -12.49
CA SER A 35 9.38 8.58 -13.12
C SER A 35 10.04 7.67 -12.10
N THR A 36 10.44 8.21 -10.94
CA THR A 36 10.91 7.43 -9.79
C THR A 36 9.82 6.50 -9.25
N LEU A 37 8.56 6.95 -9.22
CA LEU A 37 7.45 6.08 -8.82
C LEU A 37 7.27 4.94 -9.81
N HIS A 38 7.19 5.26 -11.11
CA HIS A 38 7.01 4.27 -12.17
C HIS A 38 8.15 3.24 -12.21
N TYR A 39 9.40 3.67 -11.97
CA TYR A 39 10.55 2.77 -11.88
C TYR A 39 10.40 1.73 -10.76
N HIS A 40 9.81 2.12 -9.62
CA HIS A 40 9.67 1.24 -8.46
C HIS A 40 8.44 0.35 -8.49
N TRP A 41 7.33 0.84 -9.01
CA TRP A 41 6.02 0.21 -8.87
C TRP A 41 5.23 0.04 -10.15
N GLY A 42 5.76 0.43 -11.32
CA GLY A 42 5.02 0.32 -12.57
C GLY A 42 3.86 1.31 -12.62
N ASP A 43 2.71 0.87 -13.08
CA ASP A 43 1.54 1.74 -13.25
C ASP A 43 0.68 1.83 -11.98
N LYS A 44 -0.50 2.44 -12.12
CA LYS A 44 -1.45 2.60 -11.01
C LYS A 44 -2.07 1.25 -10.57
N ASN A 45 -2.28 0.32 -11.50
CA ASN A 45 -2.85 -0.99 -11.22
C ASN A 45 -1.87 -1.84 -10.42
N ASP A 46 -0.60 -1.88 -10.85
CA ASP A 46 0.47 -2.61 -10.16
C ASP A 46 0.59 -2.15 -8.69
N LEU A 47 0.58 -0.83 -8.49
CA LEU A 47 0.66 -0.24 -7.16
C LEU A 47 -0.61 -0.49 -6.33
N TYR A 48 -1.79 -0.50 -6.95
CA TYR A 48 -3.05 -0.80 -6.27
C TYR A 48 -3.12 -2.27 -5.82
N GLU A 49 -2.74 -3.20 -6.69
CA GLU A 49 -2.65 -4.63 -6.37
C GLU A 49 -1.69 -4.85 -5.20
N ALA A 50 -0.52 -4.22 -5.23
CA ALA A 50 0.44 -4.29 -4.14
C ALA A 50 -0.12 -3.79 -2.81
N VAL A 51 -0.92 -2.71 -2.82
CA VAL A 51 -1.61 -2.20 -1.62
C VAL A 51 -2.63 -3.22 -1.11
N VAL A 52 -3.41 -3.84 -1.98
CA VAL A 52 -4.39 -4.87 -1.58
C VAL A 52 -3.68 -6.07 -0.95
N MET A 53 -2.58 -6.54 -1.55
CA MET A 53 -1.76 -7.62 -1.00
C MET A 53 -1.16 -7.25 0.36
N ASP A 54 -0.65 -6.03 0.53
CA ASP A 54 -0.09 -5.54 1.80
C ASP A 54 -1.15 -5.55 2.92
N VAL A 55 -2.35 -5.01 2.64
CA VAL A 55 -3.48 -5.00 3.57
C VAL A 55 -3.91 -6.42 3.94
N ASN A 56 -4.00 -7.33 2.97
CA ASN A 56 -4.36 -8.72 3.22
C ASN A 56 -3.33 -9.43 4.10
N ASN A 57 -2.04 -9.17 3.86
CA ASN A 57 -0.96 -9.73 4.66
C ASN A 57 -0.97 -9.19 6.10
N ASP A 58 -1.26 -7.90 6.28
CA ASP A 58 -1.46 -7.30 7.60
C ASP A 58 -2.61 -7.96 8.35
N LEU A 59 -3.76 -8.14 7.68
CA LEU A 59 -4.91 -8.82 8.29
C LEU A 59 -4.55 -10.24 8.71
N GLY A 60 -3.88 -11.01 7.85
CA GLY A 60 -3.41 -12.35 8.19
C GLY A 60 -2.48 -12.37 9.40
N ARG A 61 -1.57 -11.39 9.52
CA ARG A 61 -0.70 -11.25 10.69
C ARG A 61 -1.49 -10.96 11.97
N GLU A 62 -2.48 -10.07 11.92
CA GLU A 62 -3.32 -9.77 13.09
C GLU A 62 -4.17 -10.98 13.51
N LEU A 63 -4.74 -11.72 12.57
CA LEU A 63 -5.45 -12.97 12.86
C LEU A 63 -4.55 -13.98 13.59
N LEU A 64 -3.32 -14.19 13.10
CA LEU A 64 -2.35 -15.08 13.75
C LEU A 64 -1.97 -14.63 15.17
N LYS A 65 -1.90 -13.31 15.41
CA LYS A 65 -1.66 -12.79 16.77
C LYS A 65 -2.84 -13.11 17.69
N VAL A 66 -4.07 -12.92 17.20
CA VAL A 66 -5.28 -13.25 17.96
C VAL A 66 -5.35 -14.74 18.25
N GLU A 67 -5.08 -15.60 17.26
CA GLU A 67 -5.05 -17.06 17.45
C GLU A 67 -4.06 -17.48 18.54
N LYS A 68 -2.85 -16.90 18.57
CA LYS A 68 -1.86 -17.17 19.62
C LYS A 68 -2.31 -16.73 21.01
N ILE A 69 -3.07 -15.64 21.11
CA ILE A 69 -3.64 -15.18 22.38
C ILE A 69 -4.75 -16.13 22.83
N VAL A 70 -5.64 -16.53 21.93
CA VAL A 70 -6.78 -17.40 22.21
C VAL A 70 -6.34 -18.81 22.57
N HIS A 71 -5.32 -19.35 21.91
CA HIS A 71 -4.81 -20.71 22.16
C HIS A 71 -3.64 -20.75 23.15
N GLY A 72 -3.41 -19.68 23.93
CA GLY A 72 -2.15 -19.43 24.64
C GLY A 72 -1.50 -20.61 25.37
N SER A 73 -0.17 -20.63 25.30
CA SER A 73 0.81 -21.52 25.98
C SER A 73 1.16 -22.82 25.26
#